data_AF-A0AAU9LJB7-F1
#
_entry.id   AF-A0AAU9LJB7-F1
#
_cell.length_a   1.000
_cell.length_b   1.000
_cell.length_c   1.000
_cell.angle_alpha   90.00
_cell.angle_beta   90.00
_cell.angle_gamma   90.00
#
_symmetry.space_group_name_H-M   'P 1'
#
loop_
_entity.id
_entity.type
_entity.pdbx_description
1 polymer ?
#
loop_
_entity_poly.entity_id
_entity_poly.type
_entity_poly.pdbx_seq_one_letter_code
_entity_poly.pdbx_strand_id
1 'polypeptide(L)'
;MAASIHHSIWSLRPSSTQRSCCSSKKLISTTGCWNNIVFKSNSKGGMQSKRNKSEMRPKRSNGKENSSTDVEIGERLYLGMDFGTSGARYAIIDKEGIIHSEGKKDYPLFLSDGSVDWVQSWKTTLFSLLEAIPITMRSLITSISIDGTSATTLILNRETGEALARPLLYNESCPDALPIVKSIAPSNHTVCSGSSTLCKLLSWWTSNPNHSNKESAVLMHQADWLLWLLHGKIGVSDYNNALKVGYDPELESYPPWLKSQPYSCVLPTVQAPGTVIDTLKEEITTKLGFPKDCVVCTGTTDSIAAFLAARATQPGKAVTSLGSTLAIKLMSTTRIDDARFGVYSHRLDDKWLVGGASNTGGAVLRQLFSDEQLKELSKQIDPMEASSLDYYPLPTQGERFPIADPKMEPRLSPRPKSDVAYLHGILESIARIEAKGYALLKDLGATEVEQVFTAGGGSKNDKWTRIRERVLGLPVSQALHTEAAYGAALLALRATL
;
A
#
# COMPACT_ATOMS: atom_id res chain seq x y z
N MET A 1 -59.38 30.06 26.33
CA MET A 1 -59.30 28.76 25.65
C MET A 1 -57.88 28.24 25.83
N ALA A 2 -57.42 27.67 26.95
CA ALA A 2 -57.92 26.62 27.86
C ALA A 2 -57.91 25.19 27.28
N ALA A 3 -57.29 24.28 28.07
CA ALA A 3 -57.07 22.81 27.96
C ALA A 3 -55.83 22.39 27.13
N SER A 4 -54.73 21.82 27.65
CA SER A 4 -54.40 20.99 28.83
C SER A 4 -55.17 19.67 28.93
N ILE A 5 -54.48 18.53 28.71
CA ILE A 5 -54.75 17.24 29.36
C ILE A 5 -53.43 16.46 29.60
N HIS A 6 -53.23 16.10 30.87
CA HIS A 6 -52.28 15.18 31.49
C HIS A 6 -52.70 13.70 31.35
N HIS A 7 -51.73 12.75 31.43
CA HIS A 7 -51.60 11.69 32.47
C HIS A 7 -50.64 10.55 32.02
N SER A 8 -49.52 10.31 32.73
CA SER A 8 -49.27 9.29 33.79
C SER A 8 -48.74 7.96 33.24
N ILE A 9 -47.45 7.61 33.41
CA ILE A 9 -46.83 6.87 34.55
C ILE A 9 -47.52 5.51 34.82
N TRP A 10 -46.81 4.40 34.55
CA TRP A 10 -46.78 3.21 35.41
C TRP A 10 -45.40 2.55 35.36
N SER A 11 -44.83 2.37 36.55
CA SER A 11 -43.57 1.74 36.90
C SER A 11 -43.83 0.34 37.47
N LEU A 12 -43.16 -0.72 37.01
CA LEU A 12 -43.03 -1.98 37.75
C LEU A 12 -41.70 -2.70 37.41
N ARG A 13 -40.85 -2.84 38.44
CA ARG A 13 -39.82 -3.88 38.64
C ARG A 13 -40.28 -4.72 39.86
N PRO A 14 -39.58 -5.78 40.29
CA PRO A 14 -39.06 -6.95 39.57
C PRO A 14 -39.54 -8.27 40.25
N SER A 15 -39.33 -9.45 39.64
CA SER A 15 -39.48 -10.73 40.34
C SER A 15 -38.18 -11.53 40.34
N SER A 16 -37.77 -11.87 41.56
CA SER A 16 -36.66 -12.71 41.96
C SER A 16 -37.02 -14.20 41.87
N THR A 17 -36.07 -15.05 41.50
CA THR A 17 -35.97 -16.41 42.08
C THR A 17 -34.49 -16.81 42.23
N GLN A 18 -34.12 -17.13 43.47
CA GLN A 18 -32.87 -17.74 43.89
C GLN A 18 -32.85 -19.24 43.52
N ARG A 19 -31.65 -19.79 43.29
CA ARG A 19 -31.19 -21.06 43.93
C ARG A 19 -29.66 -21.24 43.83
N SER A 20 -29.02 -21.04 44.98
CA SER A 20 -27.90 -21.77 45.61
C SER A 20 -26.86 -22.58 44.81
N CYS A 21 -25.60 -22.13 44.97
CA CYS A 21 -24.46 -22.80 45.66
C CYS A 21 -23.91 -24.15 45.17
N CYS A 22 -22.65 -24.16 44.68
CA CYS A 22 -21.59 -25.03 45.21
C CYS A 22 -20.17 -24.69 44.70
N SER A 23 -19.26 -24.49 45.67
CA SER A 23 -17.87 -25.00 45.74
C SER A 23 -16.82 -24.62 44.68
N SER A 24 -15.94 -23.70 45.08
CA SER A 24 -14.46 -23.83 45.15
C SER A 24 -13.73 -24.85 44.27
N LYS A 25 -12.71 -24.36 43.52
CA LYS A 25 -11.33 -24.90 43.55
C LYS A 25 -10.34 -23.91 42.93
N LYS A 26 -9.40 -23.45 43.77
CA LYS A 26 -8.08 -22.95 43.35
C LYS A 26 -7.34 -24.08 42.63
N LEU A 27 -6.62 -23.77 41.56
CA LEU A 27 -5.45 -24.55 41.15
C LEU A 27 -4.38 -23.62 40.57
N ILE A 28 -3.19 -23.83 41.10
CA ILE A 28 -1.93 -23.13 40.88
C ILE A 28 -1.11 -23.96 39.88
N SER A 29 -0.28 -23.27 39.09
CA SER A 29 0.85 -23.78 38.27
C SER A 29 0.44 -24.54 37.00
N THR A 30 1.24 -24.63 35.94
CA THR A 30 2.69 -24.48 35.78
C THR A 30 3.00 -24.21 34.29
N THR A 31 4.15 -23.58 34.04
CA THR A 31 4.96 -23.54 32.82
C THR A 31 4.93 -24.82 31.95
N GLY A 32 4.92 -24.67 30.62
CA GLY A 32 5.09 -25.77 29.67
C GLY A 32 5.70 -25.32 28.34
N CYS A 33 7.01 -25.51 28.21
CA CYS A 33 7.84 -25.36 27.01
C CYS A 33 8.10 -26.75 26.43
N TRP A 34 7.75 -27.03 25.17
CA TRP A 34 8.06 -28.28 24.44
C TRP A 34 7.94 -28.00 22.92
N ASN A 35 8.70 -28.61 21.99
CA ASN A 35 10.01 -29.24 22.00
C ASN A 35 10.38 -29.52 20.52
N ASN A 36 11.68 -29.71 20.28
CA ASN A 36 12.30 -30.10 19.01
C ASN A 36 11.81 -31.44 18.44
N ILE A 37 11.80 -31.56 17.10
CA ILE A 37 11.77 -32.85 16.38
C ILE A 37 13.09 -33.02 15.64
N VAL A 38 13.81 -34.10 15.99
CA VAL A 38 15.02 -34.60 15.35
C VAL A 38 14.64 -35.72 14.38
N PHE A 39 15.21 -35.75 13.18
CA PHE A 39 15.18 -36.93 12.31
C PHE A 39 16.58 -37.51 12.08
N LYS A 40 16.67 -38.82 12.32
CA LYS A 40 17.86 -39.68 12.21
C LYS A 40 18.21 -39.97 10.75
N SER A 41 19.51 -39.91 10.46
CA SER A 41 20.16 -40.47 9.27
C SER A 41 20.41 -41.98 9.43
N ASN A 42 20.28 -42.75 8.36
CA ASN A 42 20.84 -44.10 8.26
C ASN A 42 21.55 -44.31 6.91
N SER A 43 22.81 -44.68 6.99
CA SER A 43 23.74 -45.03 5.92
C SER A 43 23.68 -46.52 5.58
N LYS A 44 23.85 -46.90 4.30
CA LYS A 44 24.53 -48.14 3.87
C LYS A 44 25.23 -47.92 2.53
N GLY A 45 26.49 -48.35 2.45
CA GLY A 45 27.37 -48.23 1.28
C GLY A 45 27.34 -49.44 0.34
N GLY A 46 28.18 -49.36 -0.71
CA GLY A 46 28.46 -50.43 -1.66
C GLY A 46 29.28 -49.94 -2.86
N MET A 47 30.21 -50.74 -3.35
CA MET A 47 31.47 -50.37 -3.97
C MET A 47 31.54 -50.66 -5.49
N GLN A 48 32.31 -49.84 -6.23
CA GLN A 48 33.07 -50.10 -7.49
C GLN A 48 32.47 -50.83 -8.72
N SER A 49 32.64 -50.25 -9.93
CA SER A 49 33.61 -50.75 -10.94
C SER A 49 33.70 -49.86 -12.21
N LYS A 50 34.85 -49.95 -12.89
CA LYS A 50 35.29 -49.20 -14.10
C LYS A 50 34.74 -49.80 -15.40
N ARG A 51 34.57 -48.99 -16.47
CA ARG A 51 35.19 -49.21 -17.82
C ARG A 51 34.80 -48.15 -18.88
N ASN A 52 35.81 -47.81 -19.69
CA ASN A 52 35.80 -46.96 -20.89
C ASN A 52 35.10 -47.57 -22.11
N LYS A 53 34.60 -46.72 -23.03
CA LYS A 53 34.75 -46.72 -24.52
C LYS A 53 33.72 -45.77 -25.16
N SER A 54 34.12 -44.62 -25.70
CA SER A 54 34.49 -44.32 -27.11
C SER A 54 33.32 -44.21 -28.10
N GLU A 55 33.14 -42.96 -28.57
CA GLU A 55 32.69 -42.49 -29.90
C GLU A 55 31.33 -42.91 -30.49
N MET A 56 30.49 -41.91 -30.80
CA MET A 56 30.10 -41.51 -32.17
C MET A 56 29.17 -40.28 -32.13
N ARG A 57 29.51 -39.23 -32.89
CA ARG A 57 28.59 -38.11 -33.24
C ARG A 57 27.71 -38.54 -34.42
N PRO A 58 26.47 -38.03 -34.51
CA PRO A 58 26.20 -37.06 -35.58
C PRO A 58 25.35 -35.85 -35.16
N LYS A 59 25.21 -34.94 -36.13
CA LYS A 59 24.88 -33.50 -36.04
C LYS A 59 23.42 -33.15 -35.72
N ARG A 60 23.30 -31.99 -35.05
CA ARG A 60 22.29 -30.90 -35.16
C ARG A 60 20.80 -31.23 -34.93
N SER A 61 20.26 -30.60 -33.89
CA SER A 61 19.15 -29.64 -34.02
C SER A 61 19.18 -28.62 -32.89
N ASN A 62 19.20 -27.34 -33.26
CA ASN A 62 18.99 -26.21 -32.35
C ASN A 62 17.52 -26.19 -31.93
N GLY A 63 17.24 -25.98 -30.65
CA GLY A 63 15.87 -25.77 -30.18
C GLY A 63 15.76 -25.48 -28.68
N LYS A 64 16.08 -24.22 -28.31
CA LYS A 64 15.63 -23.48 -27.11
C LYS A 64 15.71 -24.21 -25.76
N GLU A 65 16.82 -23.99 -25.05
CA GLU A 65 16.86 -24.11 -23.59
C GLU A 65 16.83 -22.72 -22.94
N ASN A 66 16.13 -22.67 -21.81
CA ASN A 66 15.84 -21.52 -20.97
C ASN A 66 17.07 -20.66 -20.68
N SER A 67 16.92 -19.34 -20.82
CA SER A 67 17.88 -18.38 -20.28
C SER A 67 17.81 -18.41 -18.74
N SER A 68 18.65 -19.23 -18.12
CA SER A 68 19.10 -18.96 -16.75
C SER A 68 19.97 -17.72 -16.82
N THR A 69 19.47 -16.61 -16.29
CA THR A 69 20.28 -15.41 -16.02
C THR A 69 21.28 -15.80 -14.93
N ASP A 70 22.49 -16.19 -15.35
CA ASP A 70 23.62 -16.39 -14.46
C ASP A 70 24.04 -15.01 -13.92
N VAL A 71 23.63 -14.72 -12.68
CA VAL A 71 24.04 -13.53 -11.93
C VAL A 71 25.53 -13.66 -11.61
N GLU A 72 26.34 -12.67 -11.97
CA GLU A 72 27.80 -12.74 -11.81
C GLU A 72 28.22 -12.67 -10.33
N ILE A 73 29.31 -13.36 -9.97
CA ILE A 73 29.89 -13.36 -8.62
C ILE A 73 30.39 -11.94 -8.29
N GLY A 74 29.69 -11.23 -7.40
CA GLY A 74 30.02 -9.87 -6.96
C GLY A 74 28.89 -8.85 -7.15
N GLU A 75 27.79 -9.23 -7.81
CA GLU A 75 26.64 -8.37 -8.04
C GLU A 75 25.81 -8.19 -6.74
N ARG A 76 25.48 -6.94 -6.41
CA ARG A 76 24.62 -6.61 -5.25
C ARG A 76 23.18 -6.45 -5.72
N LEU A 77 22.27 -7.12 -5.02
CA LEU A 77 20.84 -7.08 -5.29
C LEU A 77 20.07 -6.35 -4.19
N TYR A 78 18.89 -5.85 -4.55
CA TYR A 78 18.02 -5.05 -3.70
C TYR A 78 16.61 -5.64 -3.73
N LEU A 79 16.07 -5.95 -2.55
CA LEU A 79 14.76 -6.57 -2.40
C LEU A 79 13.72 -5.54 -1.98
N GLY A 80 12.68 -5.42 -2.79
CA GLY A 80 11.45 -4.74 -2.44
C GLY A 80 10.31 -5.73 -2.23
N MET A 81 9.48 -5.48 -1.23
CA MET A 81 8.24 -6.23 -1.03
C MET A 81 7.04 -5.28 -0.92
N ASP A 82 5.92 -5.71 -1.47
CA ASP A 82 4.64 -5.00 -1.42
C ASP A 82 3.64 -5.82 -0.62
N PHE A 83 3.05 -5.21 0.42
CA PHE A 83 1.98 -5.81 1.21
C PHE A 83 0.66 -5.05 1.01
N GLY A 84 0.05 -5.30 -0.14
CA GLY A 84 -1.25 -4.75 -0.52
C GLY A 84 -2.45 -5.38 0.21
N THR A 85 -3.61 -5.32 -0.44
CA THR A 85 -4.90 -5.61 0.21
C THR A 85 -5.24 -7.08 0.34
N SER A 86 -4.79 -7.93 -0.59
CA SER A 86 -5.17 -9.35 -0.69
C SER A 86 -4.00 -10.33 -0.71
N GLY A 87 -2.78 -9.83 -0.84
CA GLY A 87 -1.57 -10.63 -0.91
C GLY A 87 -0.34 -9.75 -0.90
N ALA A 88 0.83 -10.38 -0.97
CA ALA A 88 2.10 -9.69 -1.05
C ALA A 88 2.91 -10.11 -2.27
N ARG A 89 3.76 -9.20 -2.73
CA ARG A 89 4.66 -9.38 -3.88
C ARG A 89 6.09 -9.07 -3.47
N TYR A 90 7.06 -9.56 -4.23
CA TYR A 90 8.44 -9.10 -4.15
C TYR A 90 9.02 -8.84 -5.54
N ALA A 91 9.99 -7.94 -5.59
CA ALA A 91 10.86 -7.72 -6.75
C ALA A 91 12.31 -7.63 -6.27
N ILE A 92 13.22 -8.28 -6.98
CA ILE A 92 14.66 -8.20 -6.76
C ILE A 92 15.28 -7.51 -7.96
N ILE A 93 16.01 -6.43 -7.71
CA ILE A 93 16.67 -5.63 -8.74
C ILE A 93 18.17 -5.52 -8.50
N ASP A 94 18.92 -5.22 -9.55
CA ASP A 94 20.30 -4.72 -9.46
C ASP A 94 20.35 -3.19 -9.35
N LYS A 95 21.56 -2.61 -9.42
CA LYS A 95 21.79 -1.16 -9.31
C LYS A 95 21.29 -0.38 -10.54
N GLU A 96 21.20 -1.02 -11.70
CA GLU A 96 20.59 -0.46 -12.91
C GLU A 96 19.06 -0.46 -12.82
N GLY A 97 18.50 -1.29 -11.96
CA GLY A 97 17.06 -1.49 -11.76
C GLY A 97 16.49 -2.56 -12.68
N ILE A 98 17.31 -3.49 -13.19
CA ILE A 98 16.86 -4.66 -13.94
C ILE A 98 16.30 -5.68 -12.95
N ILE A 99 15.15 -6.26 -13.26
CA ILE A 99 14.51 -7.27 -12.43
C ILE A 99 15.19 -8.62 -12.66
N HIS A 100 15.74 -9.19 -11.59
CA HIS A 100 16.32 -10.54 -11.59
C HIS A 100 15.33 -11.60 -11.14
N SER A 101 14.39 -11.25 -10.27
CA SER A 101 13.31 -12.16 -9.85
C SER A 101 12.12 -11.38 -9.30
N GLU A 102 10.93 -11.94 -9.49
CA GLU A 102 9.69 -11.45 -8.94
C GLU A 102 8.84 -12.62 -8.44
N GLY A 103 7.96 -12.36 -7.48
CA GLY A 103 7.06 -13.37 -6.98
C GLY A 103 5.88 -12.76 -6.24
N LYS A 104 4.84 -13.57 -6.04
CA LYS A 104 3.64 -13.17 -5.30
C LYS A 104 3.08 -14.32 -4.49
N LYS A 105 2.42 -14.00 -3.39
CA LYS A 105 1.61 -14.92 -2.59
C LYS A 105 0.35 -14.22 -2.11
N ASP A 106 -0.78 -14.92 -2.23
CA ASP A 106 -2.02 -14.50 -1.57
C ASP A 106 -1.89 -14.74 -0.05
N TYR A 107 -2.63 -13.95 0.74
CA TYR A 107 -2.60 -14.13 2.18
C TYR A 107 -3.28 -15.45 2.58
N PRO A 108 -2.63 -16.33 3.37
CA PRO A 108 -3.28 -17.50 3.92
C PRO A 108 -4.39 -17.06 4.89
N LEU A 109 -5.52 -17.76 4.88
CA LEU A 109 -6.64 -17.43 5.76
C LEU A 109 -6.45 -18.08 7.13
N PHE A 110 -6.01 -17.30 8.11
CA PHE A 110 -6.06 -17.69 9.53
C PHE A 110 -7.28 -17.04 10.18
N LEU A 111 -8.03 -17.82 10.95
CA LEU A 111 -9.21 -17.34 11.68
C LEU A 111 -8.94 -17.34 13.18
N SER A 112 -9.26 -16.22 13.83
CA SER A 112 -9.23 -16.06 15.29
C SER A 112 -10.45 -15.27 15.74
N ASP A 113 -11.19 -15.79 16.72
CA ASP A 113 -12.42 -15.19 17.27
C ASP A 113 -13.44 -14.73 16.21
N GLY A 114 -13.61 -15.53 15.14
CA GLY A 114 -14.57 -15.25 14.07
C GLY A 114 -14.14 -14.16 13.08
N SER A 115 -12.89 -13.68 13.15
CA SER A 115 -12.31 -12.72 12.22
C SER A 115 -10.97 -13.22 11.65
N VAL A 116 -10.49 -12.59 10.58
CA VAL A 116 -9.20 -12.94 9.98
C VAL A 116 -8.07 -12.45 10.90
N ASP A 117 -7.16 -13.36 11.26
CA ASP A 117 -5.91 -13.02 11.92
C ASP A 117 -4.90 -12.50 10.90
N TRP A 118 -5.01 -11.20 10.63
CA TRP A 118 -4.13 -10.51 9.69
C TRP A 118 -2.66 -10.51 10.12
N VAL A 119 -2.37 -10.47 11.42
CA VAL A 119 -1.00 -10.49 11.95
C VAL A 119 -0.34 -11.81 11.56
N GLN A 120 -1.00 -12.94 11.85
CA GLN A 120 -0.48 -14.25 11.49
C GLN A 120 -0.39 -14.43 9.97
N SER A 121 -1.38 -13.92 9.23
CA SER A 121 -1.43 -14.02 7.76
C SER A 121 -0.27 -13.26 7.10
N TRP A 122 -0.03 -12.02 7.49
CA TRP A 122 1.05 -11.19 6.96
C TRP A 122 2.43 -11.73 7.36
N LYS A 123 2.62 -12.12 8.62
CA LYS A 123 3.88 -12.74 9.09
C LYS A 123 4.20 -14.01 8.32
N THR A 124 3.23 -14.90 8.16
CA THR A 124 3.39 -16.14 7.40
C THR A 124 3.77 -15.84 5.96
N THR A 125 3.14 -14.84 5.35
CA THR A 125 3.40 -14.43 3.96
C THR A 125 4.79 -13.83 3.78
N LEU A 126 5.25 -12.99 4.71
CA LEU A 126 6.60 -12.41 4.73
C LEU A 126 7.67 -13.50 4.65
N PHE A 127 7.67 -14.42 5.62
CA PHE A 127 8.66 -15.50 5.64
C PHE A 127 8.48 -16.47 4.47
N SER A 128 7.24 -16.71 4.04
CA SER A 128 6.94 -17.53 2.87
C SER A 128 7.47 -16.96 1.55
N LEU A 129 7.55 -15.64 1.39
CA LEU A 129 8.14 -14.99 0.22
C LEU A 129 9.66 -15.00 0.33
N LEU A 130 10.22 -14.68 1.50
CA LEU A 130 11.67 -14.75 1.73
C LEU A 130 12.24 -16.17 1.53
N GLU A 131 11.51 -17.21 1.91
CA GLU A 131 11.89 -18.60 1.68
C GLU A 131 11.77 -19.03 0.21
N ALA A 132 10.90 -18.38 -0.57
CA ALA A 132 10.71 -18.69 -1.99
C ALA A 132 11.81 -18.09 -2.89
N ILE A 133 12.57 -17.12 -2.41
CA ILE A 133 13.71 -16.55 -3.14
C ILE A 133 14.84 -17.60 -3.18
N PRO A 134 15.41 -17.92 -4.36
CA PRO A 134 16.53 -18.85 -4.46
C PRO A 134 17.69 -18.48 -3.54
N ILE A 135 18.29 -19.48 -2.87
CA ILE A 135 19.41 -19.27 -1.95
C ILE A 135 20.58 -18.51 -2.58
N THR A 136 20.87 -18.77 -3.85
CA THR A 136 21.92 -18.08 -4.62
C THR A 136 21.65 -16.58 -4.72
N MET A 137 20.40 -16.18 -4.95
CA MET A 137 20.02 -14.77 -5.00
C MET A 137 19.97 -14.13 -3.60
N ARG A 138 19.47 -14.86 -2.59
CA ARG A 138 19.44 -14.35 -1.20
C ARG A 138 20.84 -13.96 -0.72
N SER A 139 21.85 -14.74 -1.09
CA SER A 139 23.25 -14.46 -0.76
C SER A 139 23.85 -13.20 -1.41
N LEU A 140 23.11 -12.55 -2.32
CA LEU A 140 23.50 -11.32 -3.00
C LEU A 140 22.64 -10.11 -2.60
N ILE A 141 21.55 -10.32 -1.84
CA ILE A 141 20.66 -9.24 -1.39
C ILE A 141 21.35 -8.46 -0.28
N THR A 142 21.61 -7.17 -0.53
CA THR A 142 22.32 -6.27 0.39
C THR A 142 21.39 -5.32 1.14
N SER A 143 20.17 -5.10 0.64
CA SER A 143 19.19 -4.22 1.27
C SER A 143 17.77 -4.71 1.02
N ILE A 144 16.89 -4.51 2.01
CA ILE A 144 15.47 -4.86 1.97
C ILE A 144 14.64 -3.64 2.36
N SER A 145 13.59 -3.34 1.60
CA SER A 145 12.55 -2.37 1.97
C SER A 145 11.16 -2.94 1.64
N ILE A 146 10.15 -2.50 2.38
CA ILE A 146 8.79 -3.04 2.32
C ILE A 146 7.80 -1.88 2.32
N ASP A 147 6.85 -1.88 1.39
CA ASP A 147 5.69 -1.01 1.46
C ASP A 147 4.49 -1.73 2.10
N GLY A 148 3.47 -0.96 2.47
CA GLY A 148 2.21 -1.51 2.97
C GLY A 148 1.02 -0.60 2.71
N THR A 149 -0.17 -1.08 3.03
CA THR A 149 -1.40 -0.32 2.88
C THR A 149 -1.45 0.89 3.84
N SER A 150 -1.78 2.06 3.29
CA SER A 150 -1.84 3.31 4.05
C SER A 150 -2.78 3.23 5.25
N ALA A 151 -2.34 3.77 6.39
CA ALA A 151 -3.11 3.86 7.64
C ALA A 151 -3.58 2.52 8.24
N THR A 152 -3.12 1.37 7.73
CA THR A 152 -3.27 0.11 8.46
C THR A 152 -2.45 0.19 9.75
N THR A 153 -3.12 0.10 10.90
CA THR A 153 -2.56 0.45 12.21
C THR A 153 -2.49 -0.78 13.11
N LEU A 154 -1.33 -1.01 13.71
CA LEU A 154 -1.10 -2.00 14.75
C LEU A 154 -0.68 -1.27 16.03
N ILE A 155 -1.18 -1.74 17.17
CA ILE A 155 -0.74 -1.29 18.50
C ILE A 155 -0.12 -2.50 19.20
N LEU A 156 1.15 -2.40 19.56
CA LEU A 156 1.93 -3.49 20.12
C LEU A 156 2.38 -3.15 21.54
N ASN A 157 2.66 -4.18 22.33
CA ASN A 157 3.43 -4.05 23.54
C ASN A 157 4.91 -3.87 23.16
N ARG A 158 5.55 -2.81 23.67
CA ARG A 158 6.93 -2.43 23.37
C ARG A 158 7.95 -3.45 23.85
N GLU A 159 7.66 -4.15 24.94
CA GLU A 159 8.57 -5.11 25.57
C GLU A 159 8.43 -6.50 24.96
N THR A 160 7.20 -6.97 24.76
CA THR A 160 6.94 -8.33 24.25
C THR A 160 6.82 -8.40 22.74
N GLY A 161 6.50 -7.28 22.08
CA GLY A 161 6.20 -7.23 20.65
C GLY A 161 4.83 -7.82 20.27
N GLU A 162 4.02 -8.20 21.26
CA GLU A 162 2.69 -8.77 21.04
C GLU A 162 1.68 -7.69 20.62
N ALA A 163 0.76 -8.05 19.73
CA ALA A 163 -0.33 -7.16 19.34
C ALA A 163 -1.33 -7.01 20.49
N LEU A 164 -1.58 -5.77 20.91
CA LEU A 164 -2.52 -5.43 21.98
C LEU A 164 -3.98 -5.37 21.51
N ALA A 165 -4.19 -5.38 20.20
CA ALA A 165 -5.48 -5.47 19.53
C ALA A 165 -5.30 -6.01 18.11
N ARG A 166 -6.38 -6.45 17.47
CA ARG A 166 -6.35 -6.74 16.04
C ARG A 166 -5.92 -5.49 15.25
N PRO A 167 -5.24 -5.64 14.10
CA PRO A 167 -4.97 -4.51 13.22
C PRO A 167 -6.27 -3.82 12.78
N LEU A 168 -6.23 -2.49 12.68
CA LEU A 168 -7.27 -1.68 12.07
C LEU A 168 -6.86 -1.37 10.63
N LEU A 169 -7.53 -1.99 9.66
CA LEU A 169 -7.14 -1.97 8.24
C LEU A 169 -7.35 -0.59 7.60
N TYR A 170 -6.67 -0.34 6.47
CA TYR A 170 -6.70 0.91 5.72
C TYR A 170 -8.10 1.48 5.45
N ASN A 171 -9.08 0.61 5.17
CA ASN A 171 -10.47 0.97 4.85
C ASN A 171 -11.41 1.03 6.06
N GLU A 172 -10.96 0.61 7.25
CA GLU A 172 -11.75 0.69 8.46
C GLU A 172 -11.76 2.12 9.01
N SER A 173 -12.91 2.51 9.57
CA SER A 173 -13.17 3.85 10.09
C SER A 173 -13.54 3.79 11.56
N CYS A 174 -12.98 4.70 12.36
CA CYS A 174 -13.28 4.91 13.77
C CYS A 174 -14.02 6.26 13.96
N PRO A 175 -15.33 6.34 13.64
CA PRO A 175 -16.08 7.59 13.68
C PRO A 175 -16.29 8.11 15.12
N ASP A 176 -16.20 7.24 16.12
CA ASP A 176 -16.23 7.55 17.55
C ASP A 176 -15.10 8.51 17.96
N ALA A 177 -13.91 8.35 17.37
CA ALA A 177 -12.75 9.19 17.67
C ALA A 177 -12.72 10.51 16.88
N LEU A 178 -13.45 10.59 15.76
CA LEU A 178 -13.38 11.73 14.84
C LEU A 178 -13.73 13.09 15.49
N PRO A 179 -14.73 13.22 16.38
CA PRO A 179 -14.99 14.48 17.08
C PRO A 179 -13.80 14.96 17.93
N ILE A 180 -13.09 14.04 18.59
CA ILE A 180 -11.91 14.36 19.40
C ILE A 180 -10.74 14.76 18.48
N VAL A 181 -10.54 14.04 17.39
CA VAL A 181 -9.51 14.42 16.40
C VAL A 181 -9.77 15.82 15.83
N LYS A 182 -11.03 16.17 15.53
CA LYS A 182 -11.40 17.51 15.05
C LYS A 182 -11.25 18.62 16.10
N SER A 183 -11.30 18.30 17.39
CA SER A 183 -11.14 19.31 18.45
C SER A 183 -9.68 19.67 18.74
N ILE A 184 -8.72 18.82 18.33
CA ILE A 184 -7.28 19.02 18.56
C ILE A 184 -6.51 19.38 17.27
N ALA A 185 -6.90 18.81 16.13
CA ALA A 185 -6.16 18.98 14.89
C ALA A 185 -6.56 20.29 14.20
N PRO A 186 -5.65 20.89 13.39
CA PRO A 186 -6.00 22.02 12.55
C PRO A 186 -7.22 21.72 11.68
N SER A 187 -8.04 22.74 11.42
CA SER A 187 -9.23 22.58 10.59
C SER A 187 -8.87 21.98 9.23
N ASN A 188 -9.62 20.95 8.84
CA ASN A 188 -9.45 20.23 7.58
C ASN A 188 -8.12 19.48 7.41
N HIS A 189 -7.37 19.25 8.48
CA HIS A 189 -6.15 18.45 8.43
C HIS A 189 -6.41 17.03 7.91
N THR A 190 -5.43 16.42 7.25
CA THR A 190 -5.53 15.07 6.63
C THR A 190 -5.91 13.95 7.62
N VAL A 191 -5.73 14.18 8.93
CA VAL A 191 -6.13 13.28 10.03
C VAL A 191 -7.62 13.37 10.38
N CYS A 192 -8.33 14.42 9.98
CA CYS A 192 -9.76 14.64 10.24
C CYS A 192 -10.66 13.75 9.33
N SER A 193 -10.29 12.48 9.20
CA SER A 193 -11.03 11.41 8.53
C SER A 193 -11.14 10.23 9.50
N GLY A 194 -12.30 9.58 9.57
CA GLY A 194 -12.50 8.43 10.46
C GLY A 194 -11.54 7.25 10.17
N SER A 195 -11.04 7.13 8.93
CA SER A 195 -10.05 6.13 8.53
C SER A 195 -8.59 6.52 8.77
N SER A 196 -8.32 7.70 9.35
CA SER A 196 -6.95 8.12 9.65
C SER A 196 -6.32 7.25 10.74
N THR A 197 -5.00 7.09 10.69
CA THR A 197 -4.24 6.41 11.76
C THR A 197 -4.48 7.08 13.12
N LEU A 198 -4.65 8.41 13.14
CA LEU A 198 -4.94 9.13 14.38
C LEU A 198 -6.30 8.75 14.98
N CYS A 199 -7.38 8.68 14.18
CA CYS A 199 -8.68 8.21 14.68
C CYS A 199 -8.59 6.77 15.21
N LYS A 200 -7.85 5.89 14.52
CA LYS A 200 -7.61 4.50 14.94
C LYS A 200 -6.86 4.42 16.27
N LEU A 201 -5.80 5.22 16.42
CA LEU A 201 -5.05 5.34 17.67
C LEU A 201 -5.94 5.83 18.82
N LEU A 202 -6.70 6.90 18.61
CA LEU A 202 -7.58 7.45 19.65
C LEU A 202 -8.66 6.46 20.06
N SER A 203 -9.29 5.78 19.10
CA SER A 203 -10.33 4.78 19.38
C SER A 203 -9.78 3.62 20.22
N TRP A 204 -8.58 3.13 19.91
CA TRP A 204 -7.89 2.14 20.75
C TRP A 204 -7.56 2.69 22.14
N TRP A 205 -7.07 3.93 22.21
CA TRP A 205 -6.68 4.59 23.46
C TRP A 205 -7.87 4.80 24.39
N THR A 206 -9.04 5.17 23.87
CA THR A 206 -10.24 5.41 24.68
C THR A 206 -10.95 4.10 25.07
N SER A 207 -10.87 3.07 24.24
CA SER A 207 -11.54 1.78 24.49
C SER A 207 -10.89 0.94 25.59
N ASN A 208 -9.66 1.25 26.00
CA ASN A 208 -8.92 0.53 27.05
C ASN A 208 -8.77 1.38 28.33
N PRO A 209 -9.75 1.38 29.26
CA PRO A 209 -9.70 2.22 30.46
C PRO A 209 -8.63 1.80 31.49
N ASN A 210 -8.15 0.55 31.45
CA ASN A 210 -7.05 0.10 32.31
C ASN A 210 -5.71 0.62 31.76
N HIS A 211 -5.09 1.57 32.47
CA HIS A 211 -3.85 2.26 32.10
C HIS A 211 -2.62 1.35 31.93
N SER A 212 -2.64 0.12 32.46
CA SER A 212 -1.46 -0.74 32.59
C SER A 212 -0.73 -1.05 31.28
N ASN A 213 -1.44 -1.06 30.14
CA ASN A 213 -0.85 -1.45 28.86
C ASN A 213 -0.56 -0.26 27.94
N LYS A 214 -0.95 0.96 28.33
CA LYS A 214 -0.85 2.16 27.48
C LYS A 214 0.55 2.74 27.42
N GLU A 215 1.24 2.78 28.54
CA GLU A 215 2.61 3.32 28.63
C GLU A 215 3.63 2.39 27.98
N SER A 216 3.36 1.08 28.02
CA SER A 216 4.15 0.07 27.32
C SER A 216 3.70 -0.12 25.86
N ALA A 217 2.79 0.70 25.31
CA ALA A 217 2.34 0.55 23.93
C ALA A 217 3.22 1.29 22.92
N VAL A 218 3.22 0.81 21.68
CA VAL A 218 3.81 1.48 20.53
C VAL A 218 2.92 1.28 19.31
N LEU A 219 2.71 2.35 18.56
CA LEU A 219 2.03 2.34 17.28
C LEU A 219 3.02 1.98 16.18
N MET A 220 2.59 1.06 15.31
CA MET A 220 3.31 0.72 14.09
C MET A 220 2.32 0.63 12.93
N HIS A 221 2.69 1.18 11.78
CA HIS A 221 1.97 0.94 10.54
C HIS A 221 2.31 -0.46 10.02
N GLN A 222 1.56 -0.96 9.03
CA GLN A 222 1.78 -2.30 8.47
C GLN A 222 3.22 -2.50 7.97
N ALA A 223 3.75 -1.54 7.20
CA ALA A 223 5.12 -1.58 6.68
C ALA A 223 6.14 -1.59 7.82
N ASP A 224 6.00 -0.67 8.78
CA ASP A 224 6.85 -0.58 9.97
C ASP A 224 6.94 -1.92 10.71
N TRP A 225 5.78 -2.56 10.96
CA TRP A 225 5.72 -3.81 11.70
C TRP A 225 6.38 -4.97 10.94
N LEU A 226 6.16 -5.08 9.63
CA LEU A 226 6.81 -6.07 8.79
C LEU A 226 8.33 -5.90 8.76
N LEU A 227 8.81 -4.65 8.63
CA LEU A 227 10.23 -4.33 8.69
C LEU A 227 10.81 -4.66 10.07
N TRP A 228 10.10 -4.35 11.15
CA TRP A 228 10.53 -4.68 12.50
C TRP A 228 10.70 -6.18 12.75
N LEU A 229 9.89 -7.03 12.14
CA LEU A 229 10.12 -8.48 12.19
C LEU A 229 11.49 -8.86 11.60
N LEU A 230 12.03 -8.05 10.68
CA LEU A 230 13.32 -8.27 10.03
C LEU A 230 14.50 -7.65 10.78
N HIS A 231 14.36 -6.44 11.35
CA HIS A 231 15.47 -5.71 11.99
C HIS A 231 15.43 -5.66 13.53
N GLY A 232 14.29 -5.92 14.17
CA GLY A 232 14.15 -5.97 15.64
C GLY A 232 14.10 -4.62 16.37
N LYS A 233 14.59 -3.51 15.78
CA LYS A 233 14.42 -2.15 16.34
C LYS A 233 12.96 -1.67 16.36
N ILE A 234 12.35 -1.57 17.53
CA ILE A 234 10.92 -1.22 17.63
C ILE A 234 10.63 0.28 17.41
N GLY A 235 9.49 0.60 16.78
CA GLY A 235 8.97 1.96 16.72
C GLY A 235 9.71 2.90 15.76
N VAL A 236 10.02 2.42 14.55
CA VAL A 236 10.56 3.24 13.45
C VAL A 236 9.57 3.21 12.28
N SER A 237 9.20 4.37 11.76
CA SER A 237 8.33 4.57 10.60
C SER A 237 8.96 5.54 9.60
N ASP A 238 8.22 5.86 8.53
CA ASP A 238 8.64 6.78 7.49
C ASP A 238 7.69 7.97 7.30
N TYR A 239 8.16 9.01 6.62
CA TYR A 239 7.40 10.22 6.33
C TYR A 239 6.02 9.96 5.70
N ASN A 240 5.87 8.90 4.90
CA ASN A 240 4.67 8.63 4.13
C ASN A 240 3.63 7.86 4.94
N ASN A 241 4.05 6.81 5.65
CA ASN A 241 3.18 6.05 6.55
C ASN A 241 2.69 6.93 7.71
N ALA A 242 3.56 7.75 8.29
CA ALA A 242 3.24 8.59 9.44
C ALA A 242 2.36 9.82 9.13
N LEU A 243 2.14 10.17 7.86
CA LEU A 243 1.33 11.34 7.47
C LEU A 243 -0.10 11.26 8.03
N LYS A 244 -0.72 10.07 8.00
CA LYS A 244 -2.10 9.85 8.47
C LYS A 244 -2.26 9.74 9.99
N VAL A 245 -1.16 9.70 10.75
CA VAL A 245 -1.21 9.91 12.22
C VAL A 245 -1.00 11.38 12.59
N GLY A 246 -0.51 12.20 11.65
CA GLY A 246 -0.33 13.63 11.81
C GLY A 246 1.12 14.09 11.89
N TYR A 247 2.08 13.24 11.49
CA TYR A 247 3.46 13.67 11.30
C TYR A 247 3.52 14.75 10.21
N ASP A 248 4.33 15.80 10.43
CA ASP A 248 4.58 16.82 9.43
C ASP A 248 5.95 16.57 8.78
N PRO A 249 5.98 16.06 7.53
CA PRO A 249 7.25 15.77 6.86
C PRO A 249 7.97 17.02 6.35
N GLU A 250 7.36 18.20 6.36
CA GLU A 250 8.08 19.46 6.07
C GLU A 250 8.91 19.91 7.25
N LEU A 251 8.32 19.82 8.45
CA LEU A 251 8.98 20.15 9.73
C LEU A 251 9.77 18.99 10.32
N GLU A 252 9.75 17.83 9.65
CA GLU A 252 10.32 16.55 10.09
C GLU A 252 9.98 16.21 11.55
N SER A 253 8.76 16.51 12.00
CA SER A 253 8.36 16.31 13.38
C SER A 253 6.86 16.12 13.55
N TYR A 254 6.47 15.51 14.68
CA TYR A 254 5.08 15.60 15.12
C TYR A 254 4.77 17.03 15.58
N PRO A 255 3.64 17.60 15.16
CA PRO A 255 3.26 18.97 15.48
C PRO A 255 2.87 19.12 16.96
N PRO A 256 2.95 20.34 17.54
CA PRO A 256 2.66 20.56 18.96
C PRO A 256 1.28 20.10 19.42
N TRP A 257 0.24 20.28 18.59
CA TRP A 257 -1.13 19.88 18.91
C TRP A 257 -1.30 18.36 19.11
N LEU A 258 -0.42 17.56 18.50
CA LEU A 258 -0.36 16.11 18.67
C LEU A 258 0.56 15.73 19.83
N LYS A 259 1.74 16.36 19.94
CA LYS A 259 2.73 16.09 21.00
C LYS A 259 2.22 16.41 22.41
N SER A 260 1.28 17.35 22.55
CA SER A 260 0.70 17.69 23.85
C SER A 260 -0.30 16.65 24.37
N GLN A 261 -0.65 15.65 23.57
CA GLN A 261 -1.64 14.64 23.91
C GLN A 261 -1.01 13.44 24.62
N PRO A 262 -1.71 12.79 25.57
CA PRO A 262 -1.14 11.69 26.35
C PRO A 262 -0.79 10.46 25.50
N TYR A 263 -1.52 10.22 24.39
CA TYR A 263 -1.23 9.12 23.45
C TYR A 263 -0.06 9.41 22.50
N SER A 264 0.57 10.59 22.57
CA SER A 264 1.75 10.87 21.76
C SER A 264 2.96 9.99 22.13
N CYS A 265 2.99 9.43 23.35
CA CYS A 265 4.05 8.54 23.82
C CYS A 265 4.13 7.21 23.06
N VAL A 266 3.05 6.82 22.35
CA VAL A 266 3.05 5.58 21.56
C VAL A 266 3.52 5.80 20.12
N LEU A 267 3.71 7.04 19.68
CA LEU A 267 4.07 7.34 18.30
C LEU A 267 5.47 6.82 17.97
N PRO A 268 5.68 6.26 16.77
CA PRO A 268 7.00 5.80 16.35
C PRO A 268 7.93 6.99 16.08
N THR A 269 9.24 6.75 16.12
CA THR A 269 10.20 7.65 15.48
C THR A 269 10.03 7.59 13.96
N VAL A 270 10.39 8.66 13.26
CA VAL A 270 10.14 8.77 11.81
C VAL A 270 11.42 9.16 11.08
N GLN A 271 11.72 8.46 9.98
CA GLN A 271 12.85 8.75 9.09
C GLN A 271 12.36 8.97 7.64
N ALA A 272 13.26 9.37 6.74
CA ALA A 272 12.94 9.42 5.33
C ALA A 272 12.71 8.00 4.77
N PRO A 273 11.78 7.81 3.81
CA PRO A 273 11.63 6.55 3.08
C PRO A 273 12.95 6.07 2.46
N GLY A 274 13.28 4.79 2.56
CA GLY A 274 14.51 4.21 1.99
C GLY A 274 15.77 4.61 2.76
N THR A 275 15.67 4.81 4.07
CA THR A 275 16.81 5.05 4.97
C THR A 275 17.12 3.77 5.76
N VAL A 276 18.40 3.45 5.96
CA VAL A 276 18.81 2.27 6.74
C VAL A 276 18.34 2.39 8.19
N ILE A 277 17.66 1.36 8.70
CA ILE A 277 17.24 1.24 10.10
C ILE A 277 18.27 0.44 10.90
N ASP A 278 18.58 -0.77 10.42
CA ASP A 278 19.55 -1.69 11.01
C ASP A 278 19.96 -2.80 10.03
N THR A 279 20.90 -3.63 10.44
CA THR A 279 21.16 -4.93 9.80
C THR A 279 20.00 -5.90 10.00
N LEU A 280 19.78 -6.78 9.02
CA LEU A 280 18.87 -7.91 9.11
C LEU A 280 19.24 -8.81 10.30
N LYS A 281 18.25 -9.25 11.09
CA LYS A 281 18.48 -10.08 12.28
C LYS A 281 19.32 -11.31 11.96
N GLU A 282 20.27 -11.62 12.84
CA GLU A 282 21.19 -12.76 12.68
C GLU A 282 20.46 -14.10 12.49
N GLU A 283 19.34 -14.30 13.20
CA GLU A 283 18.52 -15.50 13.06
C GLU A 283 17.97 -15.68 11.63
N ILE A 284 17.66 -14.58 10.93
CA ILE A 284 17.13 -14.59 9.56
C ILE A 284 18.28 -14.81 8.58
N THR A 285 19.41 -14.11 8.75
CA THR A 285 20.60 -14.31 7.92
C THR A 285 21.07 -15.76 7.98
N THR A 286 21.14 -16.36 9.17
CA THR A 286 21.58 -17.74 9.39
C THR A 286 20.58 -18.76 8.83
N LYS A 287 19.27 -18.55 9.05
CA LYS A 287 18.24 -19.48 8.62
C LYS A 287 18.00 -19.44 7.10
N LEU A 288 18.04 -18.25 6.49
CA LEU A 288 17.64 -18.04 5.10
C LEU A 288 18.83 -17.76 4.17
N GLY A 289 20.05 -17.57 4.69
CA GLY A 289 21.26 -17.40 3.88
C GLY A 289 21.38 -16.03 3.20
N PHE A 290 20.95 -14.97 3.88
CA PHE A 290 21.26 -13.59 3.51
C PHE A 290 22.67 -13.21 3.99
N PRO A 291 23.35 -12.25 3.33
CA PRO A 291 24.60 -11.67 3.83
C PRO A 291 24.45 -11.09 5.24
N LYS A 292 25.52 -11.19 6.04
CA LYS A 292 25.54 -10.65 7.41
C LYS A 292 25.44 -9.12 7.44
N ASP A 293 25.86 -8.47 6.37
CA ASP A 293 25.80 -7.03 6.17
C ASP A 293 24.53 -6.57 5.42
N CYS A 294 23.58 -7.47 5.16
CA CYS A 294 22.28 -7.10 4.59
C CYS A 294 21.56 -6.13 5.54
N VAL A 295 21.16 -4.97 5.03
CA VAL A 295 20.43 -3.95 5.79
C VAL A 295 18.93 -3.99 5.54
N VAL A 296 18.15 -3.49 6.49
CA VAL A 296 16.71 -3.27 6.36
C VAL A 296 16.46 -1.77 6.44
N CYS A 297 15.68 -1.27 5.50
CA CYS A 297 15.45 0.15 5.31
C CYS A 297 13.98 0.48 5.55
N THR A 298 13.70 1.74 5.88
CA THR A 298 12.34 2.24 5.95
C THR A 298 11.60 2.07 4.63
N GLY A 299 10.30 1.87 4.77
CA GLY A 299 9.37 1.60 3.70
C GLY A 299 8.73 2.85 3.11
N THR A 300 7.52 2.63 2.61
CA THR A 300 6.54 3.68 2.27
C THR A 300 5.15 3.04 2.22
N THR A 301 4.16 3.72 1.63
CA THR A 301 2.84 3.16 1.32
C THR A 301 2.80 2.58 -0.09
N ASP A 302 2.00 1.55 -0.32
CA ASP A 302 1.76 0.89 -1.62
C ASP A 302 1.57 1.88 -2.78
N SER A 303 0.79 2.93 -2.54
CA SER A 303 0.41 3.95 -3.51
C SER A 303 1.58 4.87 -3.90
N ILE A 304 2.56 5.04 -3.01
CA ILE A 304 3.78 5.83 -3.25
C ILE A 304 4.84 4.93 -3.88
N ALA A 305 4.97 3.68 -3.44
CA ALA A 305 5.84 2.70 -4.06
C ALA A 305 5.46 2.44 -5.53
N ALA A 306 4.16 2.32 -5.85
CA ALA A 306 3.70 2.22 -7.23
C ALA A 306 4.05 3.45 -8.09
N PHE A 307 4.10 4.65 -7.48
CA PHE A 307 4.59 5.86 -8.17
C PHE A 307 6.11 5.80 -8.41
N LEU A 308 6.87 5.42 -7.37
CA LEU A 308 8.34 5.26 -7.46
C LEU A 308 8.74 4.30 -8.58
N ALA A 309 7.92 3.26 -8.83
CA ALA A 309 8.17 2.29 -9.89
C ALA A 309 8.24 2.92 -11.29
N ALA A 310 7.57 4.05 -11.52
CA ALA A 310 7.65 4.78 -12.79
C ALA A 310 8.99 5.49 -13.00
N ARG A 311 9.86 5.55 -11.98
CA ARG A 311 11.16 6.27 -11.98
C ARG A 311 11.03 7.76 -12.34
N ALA A 312 9.86 8.33 -12.06
CA ALA A 312 9.51 9.73 -12.28
C ALA A 312 9.96 10.62 -11.10
N THR A 313 11.25 10.94 -11.03
CA THR A 313 11.85 11.63 -9.87
C THR A 313 11.97 13.15 -10.01
N GLN A 314 11.83 13.70 -11.22
CA GLN A 314 11.96 15.13 -11.46
C GLN A 314 10.63 15.87 -11.25
N PRO A 315 10.63 17.11 -10.73
CA PRO A 315 9.45 17.95 -10.71
C PRO A 315 8.83 18.09 -12.11
N GLY A 316 7.50 18.16 -12.18
CA GLY A 316 6.75 18.16 -13.44
C GLY A 316 6.56 16.77 -14.06
N LYS A 317 7.23 15.73 -13.56
CA LYS A 317 6.90 14.34 -13.93
C LYS A 317 5.70 13.88 -13.13
N ALA A 318 4.75 13.27 -13.83
CA ALA A 318 3.52 12.80 -13.23
C ALA A 318 3.23 11.34 -13.59
N VAL A 319 2.42 10.68 -12.77
CA VAL A 319 1.86 9.37 -13.06
C VAL A 319 0.35 9.46 -12.95
N THR A 320 -0.35 9.04 -13.99
CA THR A 320 -1.79 8.80 -13.99
C THR A 320 -2.05 7.30 -13.86
N SER A 321 -2.74 6.91 -12.79
CA SER A 321 -3.28 5.57 -12.64
C SER A 321 -4.69 5.52 -13.25
N LEU A 322 -4.81 4.81 -14.37
CA LEU A 322 -6.08 4.50 -15.04
C LEU A 322 -6.64 3.18 -14.48
N GLY A 323 -7.00 3.22 -13.19
CA GLY A 323 -7.58 2.10 -12.45
C GLY A 323 -9.12 2.13 -12.46
N SER A 324 -9.75 1.52 -11.45
CA SER A 324 -11.21 1.67 -11.23
C SER A 324 -11.60 3.15 -11.10
N THR A 325 -10.75 3.94 -10.46
CA THR A 325 -10.79 5.40 -10.41
C THR A 325 -9.60 6.00 -11.16
N LEU A 326 -9.70 7.27 -11.52
CA LEU A 326 -8.63 8.08 -12.09
C LEU A 326 -7.88 8.75 -10.93
N ALA A 327 -6.64 8.34 -10.70
CA ALA A 327 -5.77 9.00 -9.73
C ALA A 327 -4.56 9.60 -10.43
N ILE A 328 -4.26 10.86 -10.13
CA ILE A 328 -3.07 11.55 -10.62
C ILE A 328 -2.11 11.85 -9.47
N LYS A 329 -0.82 11.70 -9.72
CA LYS A 329 0.26 12.07 -8.81
C LYS A 329 1.29 12.87 -9.58
N LEU A 330 1.70 14.00 -9.03
CA LEU A 330 2.58 14.98 -9.68
C LEU A 330 3.75 15.29 -8.74
N MET A 331 4.97 15.09 -9.23
CA MET A 331 6.16 15.52 -8.52
C MET A 331 6.28 17.03 -8.60
N SER A 332 6.44 17.68 -7.45
CA SER A 332 6.41 19.14 -7.30
C SER A 332 7.51 19.61 -6.35
N THR A 333 8.02 20.81 -6.57
CA THR A 333 8.89 21.51 -5.61
C THR A 333 8.10 22.15 -4.47
N THR A 334 6.79 22.32 -4.64
CA THR A 334 5.89 22.98 -3.70
C THR A 334 4.96 21.96 -3.06
N ARG A 335 4.82 22.03 -1.74
CA ARG A 335 3.82 21.27 -0.97
C ARG A 335 2.43 21.85 -1.23
N ILE A 336 1.47 20.98 -1.56
CA ILE A 336 0.08 21.35 -1.82
C ILE A 336 -0.85 20.43 -1.03
N ASP A 337 -1.58 21.02 -0.09
CA ASP A 337 -2.65 20.36 0.65
C ASP A 337 -3.91 21.23 0.54
N ASP A 338 -4.98 20.68 -0.04
CA ASP A 338 -6.26 21.36 -0.17
C ASP A 338 -7.41 20.41 0.11
N ALA A 339 -8.01 20.56 1.28
CA ALA A 339 -9.09 19.70 1.74
C ALA A 339 -10.40 19.85 0.95
N ARG A 340 -10.61 20.99 0.26
CA ARG A 340 -11.83 21.19 -0.56
C ARG A 340 -11.88 20.17 -1.68
N PHE A 341 -10.71 19.88 -2.27
CA PHE A 341 -10.55 18.93 -3.36
C PHE A 341 -9.98 17.58 -2.91
N GLY A 342 -9.69 17.42 -1.62
CA GLY A 342 -8.99 16.24 -1.09
C GLY A 342 -7.61 16.04 -1.71
N VAL A 343 -6.93 17.13 -2.06
CA VAL A 343 -5.54 17.14 -2.52
C VAL A 343 -4.63 17.09 -1.31
N TYR A 344 -3.62 16.23 -1.35
CA TYR A 344 -2.63 16.10 -0.28
C TYR A 344 -1.24 15.79 -0.85
N SER A 345 -0.21 16.16 -0.09
CA SER A 345 1.18 15.97 -0.48
C SER A 345 1.92 14.98 0.40
N HIS A 346 2.68 14.08 -0.22
CA HIS A 346 3.66 13.24 0.45
C HIS A 346 5.07 13.75 0.14
N ARG A 347 5.95 13.82 1.14
CA ARG A 347 7.36 14.11 0.89
C ARG A 347 8.06 12.90 0.28
N LEU A 348 8.81 13.12 -0.79
CA LEU A 348 9.61 12.10 -1.47
C LEU A 348 10.94 12.78 -1.82
N ASP A 349 12.02 12.31 -1.20
CA ASP A 349 13.30 13.01 -1.17
C ASP A 349 13.15 14.46 -0.67
N ASP A 350 13.67 15.43 -1.42
CA ASP A 350 13.58 16.87 -1.23
C ASP A 350 12.35 17.51 -1.92
N LYS A 351 11.38 16.69 -2.37
CA LYS A 351 10.23 17.11 -3.19
C LYS A 351 8.89 16.65 -2.60
N TRP A 352 7.82 17.07 -3.26
CA TRP A 352 6.44 16.79 -2.88
C TRP A 352 5.71 16.04 -3.98
N LEU A 353 5.18 14.88 -3.63
CA LEU A 353 4.26 14.14 -4.47
C LEU A 353 2.83 14.57 -4.18
N VAL A 354 2.31 15.47 -5.03
CA VAL A 354 0.97 16.04 -4.92
C VAL A 354 -0.03 15.12 -5.59
N GLY A 355 -1.08 14.71 -4.89
CA GLY A 355 -2.06 13.74 -5.38
C GLY A 355 -3.50 14.23 -5.39
N GLY A 356 -4.27 13.78 -6.38
CA GLY A 356 -5.72 13.95 -6.46
C GLY A 356 -6.37 12.75 -7.15
N ALA A 357 -7.62 12.42 -6.80
CA ALA A 357 -8.32 11.28 -7.39
C ALA A 357 -9.79 11.58 -7.69
N SER A 358 -10.17 11.38 -8.95
CA SER A 358 -11.53 11.49 -9.46
C SER A 358 -12.24 10.14 -9.41
N ASN A 359 -13.56 10.19 -9.22
CA ASN A 359 -14.44 9.02 -9.26
C ASN A 359 -14.66 8.48 -10.69
N THR A 360 -14.23 9.19 -11.74
CA THR A 360 -14.22 8.66 -13.12
C THR A 360 -13.17 7.57 -13.28
N GLY A 361 -13.21 6.80 -14.37
CA GLY A 361 -12.16 5.81 -14.70
C GLY A 361 -12.71 4.46 -15.15
N GLY A 362 -12.03 3.39 -14.76
CA GLY A 362 -12.33 2.02 -15.16
C GLY A 362 -13.66 1.48 -14.63
N ALA A 363 -14.15 1.96 -13.48
CA ALA A 363 -15.41 1.47 -12.91
C ALA A 363 -16.61 1.81 -13.81
N VAL A 364 -16.71 3.06 -14.28
CA VAL A 364 -17.76 3.47 -15.22
C VAL A 364 -17.57 2.82 -16.60
N LEU A 365 -16.33 2.60 -17.05
CA LEU A 365 -16.08 1.83 -18.28
C LEU A 365 -16.60 0.39 -18.17
N ARG A 366 -16.38 -0.27 -17.04
CA ARG A 366 -16.82 -1.66 -16.78
C ARG A 366 -18.33 -1.81 -16.59
N GLN A 367 -19.03 -0.74 -16.21
CA GLN A 367 -20.50 -0.74 -16.22
C GLN A 367 -21.08 -0.78 -17.64
N LEU A 368 -20.31 -0.32 -18.64
CA LEU A 368 -20.77 -0.16 -20.02
C LEU A 368 -20.21 -1.21 -20.98
N PHE A 369 -18.98 -1.67 -20.75
CA PHE A 369 -18.23 -2.54 -21.64
C PHE A 369 -17.41 -3.58 -20.86
N SER A 370 -17.29 -4.80 -21.41
CA SER A 370 -16.29 -5.78 -20.96
C SER A 370 -14.87 -5.35 -21.37
N ASP A 371 -13.85 -5.94 -20.74
CA ASP A 371 -12.45 -5.68 -21.11
C ASP A 371 -12.17 -6.05 -22.58
N GLU A 372 -12.80 -7.11 -23.11
CA GLU A 372 -12.73 -7.50 -24.52
C GLU A 372 -13.39 -6.47 -25.43
N GLN A 373 -14.56 -5.95 -25.05
CA GLN A 373 -15.25 -4.90 -25.81
C GLN A 373 -14.41 -3.62 -25.84
N LEU A 374 -13.84 -3.19 -24.70
CA LEU A 374 -12.94 -2.04 -24.65
C LEU A 374 -11.76 -2.21 -25.61
N LYS A 375 -11.15 -3.40 -25.63
CA LYS A 375 -10.03 -3.71 -26.54
C LYS A 375 -10.46 -3.65 -28.00
N GLU A 376 -11.59 -4.25 -28.37
CA GLU A 376 -12.01 -4.36 -29.77
C GLU A 376 -12.55 -3.04 -30.33
N LEU A 377 -13.36 -2.31 -29.56
CA LEU A 377 -13.87 -1.00 -29.94
C LEU A 377 -12.73 0.03 -30.06
N SER A 378 -11.73 -0.02 -29.15
CA SER A 378 -10.60 0.93 -29.19
C SER A 378 -9.78 0.82 -30.47
N LYS A 379 -9.63 -0.37 -31.06
CA LYS A 379 -8.88 -0.55 -32.33
C LYS A 379 -9.46 0.28 -33.48
N GLN A 380 -10.77 0.52 -33.45
CA GLN A 380 -11.52 1.24 -34.48
C GLN A 380 -11.52 2.76 -34.26
N ILE A 381 -11.01 3.24 -33.12
CA ILE A 381 -10.90 4.67 -32.85
C ILE A 381 -9.69 5.23 -33.61
N ASP A 382 -9.89 6.34 -34.32
CA ASP A 382 -8.79 7.22 -34.70
C ASP A 382 -8.50 8.17 -33.53
N PRO A 383 -7.36 8.01 -32.82
CA PRO A 383 -7.07 8.84 -31.65
C PRO A 383 -6.68 10.28 -32.02
N MET A 384 -6.39 10.56 -33.30
CA MET A 384 -6.02 11.90 -33.76
C MET A 384 -7.25 12.78 -34.01
N GLU A 385 -8.41 12.18 -34.27
CA GLU A 385 -9.66 12.91 -34.36
C GLU A 385 -10.22 13.23 -32.97
N ALA A 386 -10.77 14.43 -32.80
CA ALA A 386 -11.41 14.82 -31.55
C ALA A 386 -12.88 14.37 -31.52
N SER A 387 -13.31 13.76 -30.42
CA SER A 387 -14.71 13.47 -30.17
C SER A 387 -15.46 14.74 -29.73
N SER A 388 -16.57 15.05 -30.38
CA SER A 388 -17.44 16.19 -30.04
C SER A 388 -18.30 15.95 -28.78
N LEU A 389 -18.22 14.77 -28.17
CA LEU A 389 -19.03 14.41 -27.01
C LEU A 389 -18.42 14.98 -25.72
N ASP A 390 -19.22 15.71 -24.95
CA ASP A 390 -18.85 16.26 -23.63
C ASP A 390 -19.51 15.44 -22.51
N TYR A 391 -18.79 14.44 -22.03
CA TYR A 391 -19.22 13.58 -20.93
C TYR A 391 -18.53 13.95 -19.62
N TYR A 392 -19.18 13.55 -18.53
CA TYR A 392 -18.57 13.45 -17.21
C TYR A 392 -18.85 12.03 -16.69
N PRO A 393 -18.06 11.03 -17.12
CA PRO A 393 -18.35 9.62 -16.86
C PRO A 393 -18.16 9.29 -15.38
N LEU A 394 -19.24 8.97 -14.67
CA LEU A 394 -19.19 8.59 -13.27
C LEU A 394 -20.00 7.30 -13.04
N PRO A 395 -19.56 6.42 -12.12
CA PRO A 395 -20.33 5.22 -11.78
C PRO A 395 -21.58 5.55 -10.97
N THR A 396 -21.55 6.63 -10.17
CA THR A 396 -22.62 7.12 -9.30
C THR A 396 -22.49 8.64 -9.13
N GLN A 397 -23.49 9.28 -8.53
CA GLN A 397 -23.44 10.70 -8.16
C GLN A 397 -22.25 11.02 -7.24
N GLY A 398 -21.61 12.16 -7.48
CA GLY A 398 -20.63 12.79 -6.60
C GLY A 398 -19.20 12.78 -7.13
N GLU A 399 -18.51 13.91 -6.93
CA GLU A 399 -17.11 14.10 -7.26
C GLU A 399 -16.41 14.90 -6.15
N ARG A 400 -15.12 14.60 -5.93
CA ARG A 400 -14.27 15.36 -5.00
C ARG A 400 -13.16 16.11 -5.71
N PHE A 401 -12.61 15.51 -6.75
CA PHE A 401 -11.50 16.05 -7.53
C PHE A 401 -11.72 15.69 -9.00
N PRO A 402 -11.48 16.59 -9.96
CA PRO A 402 -11.03 17.97 -9.81
C PRO A 402 -12.18 18.97 -9.56
N ILE A 403 -13.42 18.49 -9.41
CA ILE A 403 -14.59 19.31 -9.07
C ILE A 403 -15.08 18.86 -7.71
N ALA A 404 -15.09 19.77 -6.73
CA ALA A 404 -15.63 19.51 -5.41
C ALA A 404 -17.16 19.66 -5.43
N ASP A 405 -17.87 18.64 -5.91
CA ASP A 405 -19.32 18.62 -5.96
C ASP A 405 -19.88 17.24 -5.56
N PRO A 406 -20.36 17.07 -4.32
CA PRO A 406 -20.93 15.81 -3.86
C PRO A 406 -22.23 15.43 -4.58
N LYS A 407 -22.84 16.34 -5.34
CA LYS A 407 -24.07 16.12 -6.13
C LYS A 407 -23.81 16.04 -7.64
N MET A 408 -22.54 15.96 -8.06
CA MET A 408 -22.17 15.86 -9.47
C MET A 408 -22.84 14.66 -10.14
N GLU A 409 -23.72 14.91 -11.11
CA GLU A 409 -24.42 13.86 -11.83
C GLU A 409 -23.56 13.23 -12.93
N PRO A 410 -23.61 11.90 -13.15
CA PRO A 410 -23.01 11.28 -14.32
C PRO A 410 -23.59 11.87 -15.62
N ARG A 411 -22.73 12.34 -16.52
CA ARG A 411 -23.14 12.85 -17.84
C ARG A 411 -22.61 11.94 -18.93
N LEU A 412 -23.48 11.11 -19.50
CA LEU A 412 -23.16 10.16 -20.59
C LEU A 412 -24.10 10.29 -21.81
N SER A 413 -24.84 11.41 -21.88
CA SER A 413 -25.80 11.73 -22.94
C SER A 413 -25.31 12.91 -23.80
N PRO A 414 -25.58 12.93 -25.11
CA PRO A 414 -26.31 11.91 -25.88
C PRO A 414 -25.45 10.66 -26.15
N ARG A 415 -26.01 9.45 -26.07
CA ARG A 415 -25.32 8.22 -26.52
C ARG A 415 -25.51 8.05 -28.03
N PRO A 416 -24.45 8.10 -28.86
CA PRO A 416 -24.57 7.83 -30.29
C PRO A 416 -24.90 6.36 -30.56
N LYS A 417 -25.39 6.05 -31.77
CA LYS A 417 -25.67 4.66 -32.19
C LYS A 417 -24.41 3.81 -32.30
N SER A 418 -23.26 4.42 -32.59
CA SER A 418 -21.97 3.73 -32.68
C SER A 418 -21.33 3.62 -31.31
N ASP A 419 -21.11 2.40 -30.83
CA ASP A 419 -20.39 2.15 -29.58
C ASP A 419 -18.91 2.58 -29.68
N VAL A 420 -18.32 2.60 -30.88
CA VAL A 420 -16.97 3.15 -31.11
C VAL A 420 -16.96 4.66 -30.84
N ALA A 421 -17.94 5.39 -31.38
CA ALA A 421 -18.06 6.83 -31.14
C ALA A 421 -18.38 7.14 -29.67
N TYR A 422 -19.21 6.30 -29.03
CA TYR A 422 -19.55 6.44 -27.62
C TYR A 422 -18.32 6.22 -26.73
N LEU A 423 -17.58 5.13 -26.95
CA LEU A 423 -16.34 4.85 -26.22
C LEU A 423 -15.31 5.95 -26.45
N HIS A 424 -15.13 6.43 -27.68
CA HIS A 424 -14.22 7.55 -27.96
C HIS A 424 -14.59 8.79 -27.16
N GLY A 425 -15.87 9.16 -27.12
CA GLY A 425 -16.36 10.27 -26.28
C GLY A 425 -16.06 10.09 -24.79
N ILE A 426 -16.21 8.86 -24.26
CA ILE A 426 -15.90 8.56 -22.86
C ILE A 426 -14.40 8.68 -22.59
N LEU A 427 -13.55 8.03 -23.39
CA LEU A 427 -12.10 8.04 -23.22
C LEU A 427 -11.52 9.45 -23.33
N GLU A 428 -12.01 10.24 -24.29
CA GLU A 428 -11.60 11.64 -24.46
C GLU A 428 -12.10 12.53 -23.30
N SER A 429 -13.32 12.32 -22.83
CA SER A 429 -13.85 13.07 -21.69
C SER A 429 -13.11 12.76 -20.39
N ILE A 430 -12.71 11.50 -20.16
CA ILE A 430 -11.84 11.15 -19.03
C ILE A 430 -10.48 11.86 -19.16
N ALA A 431 -9.90 11.94 -20.37
CA ALA A 431 -8.67 12.68 -20.60
C ALA A 431 -8.83 14.19 -20.32
N ARG A 432 -10.01 14.79 -20.60
CA ARG A 432 -10.30 16.19 -20.22
C ARG A 432 -10.40 16.36 -18.70
N ILE A 433 -10.96 15.38 -17.98
CA ILE A 433 -11.00 15.37 -16.51
C ILE A 433 -9.58 15.26 -15.94
N GLU A 434 -8.74 14.40 -16.52
CA GLU A 434 -7.32 14.29 -16.18
C GLU A 434 -6.57 15.61 -16.38
N ALA A 435 -6.72 16.25 -17.56
CA ALA A 435 -6.14 17.55 -17.86
C ALA A 435 -6.60 18.63 -16.86
N LYS A 436 -7.90 18.65 -16.54
CA LYS A 436 -8.46 19.54 -15.52
C LYS A 436 -7.87 19.28 -14.13
N GLY A 437 -7.58 18.02 -13.80
CA GLY A 437 -6.89 17.66 -12.57
C GLY A 437 -5.49 18.25 -12.49
N TYR A 438 -4.68 18.08 -13.52
CA TYR A 438 -3.34 18.67 -13.55
C TYR A 438 -3.36 20.20 -13.55
N ALA A 439 -4.29 20.82 -14.30
CA ALA A 439 -4.49 22.26 -14.28
C ALA A 439 -4.86 22.77 -12.88
N LEU A 440 -5.77 22.08 -12.18
CA LEU A 440 -6.12 22.43 -10.80
C LEU A 440 -4.90 22.31 -9.86
N LEU A 441 -4.07 21.26 -9.99
CA LEU A 441 -2.87 21.15 -9.16
C LEU A 441 -1.90 22.31 -9.40
N LYS A 442 -1.72 22.73 -10.66
CA LYS A 442 -0.92 23.91 -11.02
C LYS A 442 -1.51 25.19 -10.41
N ASP A 443 -2.83 25.39 -10.55
CA ASP A 443 -3.53 26.56 -10.00
C ASP A 443 -3.44 26.65 -8.47
N LEU A 444 -3.35 25.49 -7.79
CA LEU A 444 -3.11 25.43 -6.35
C LEU A 444 -1.65 25.72 -5.96
N GLY A 445 -0.72 25.70 -6.92
CA GLY A 445 0.71 26.05 -6.73
C GLY A 445 1.70 24.91 -6.97
N ALA A 446 1.27 23.74 -7.44
CA ALA A 446 2.18 22.66 -7.81
C ALA A 446 3.04 23.05 -9.03
N THR A 447 4.23 22.45 -9.14
CA THR A 447 5.02 22.50 -10.38
C THR A 447 4.17 22.06 -11.58
N GLU A 448 4.24 22.77 -12.69
CA GLU A 448 3.50 22.40 -13.90
C GLU A 448 3.93 21.02 -14.43
N VAL A 449 2.96 20.24 -14.90
CA VAL A 449 3.21 18.92 -15.47
C VAL A 449 3.87 19.05 -16.86
N GLU A 450 4.95 18.30 -17.07
CA GLU A 450 5.71 18.28 -18.33
C GLU A 450 5.60 16.95 -19.06
N GLN A 451 5.35 15.86 -18.32
CA GLN A 451 5.25 14.52 -18.88
C GLN A 451 4.42 13.63 -17.96
N VAL A 452 3.56 12.82 -18.57
CA VAL A 452 2.68 11.90 -17.85
C VAL A 452 3.03 10.45 -18.18
N PHE A 453 3.44 9.71 -17.16
CA PHE A 453 3.52 8.26 -17.21
C PHE A 453 2.17 7.64 -16.86
N THR A 454 1.87 6.48 -17.42
CA THR A 454 0.56 5.85 -17.28
C THR A 454 0.70 4.49 -16.61
N ALA A 455 -0.11 4.27 -15.59
CA ALA A 455 -0.24 3.01 -14.86
C ALA A 455 -1.70 2.54 -14.84
N GLY A 456 -1.96 1.36 -14.25
CA GLY A 456 -3.30 0.78 -14.14
C GLY A 456 -3.78 0.09 -15.42
N GLY A 457 -4.99 -0.49 -15.37
CA GLY A 457 -5.53 -1.29 -16.47
C GLY A 457 -5.64 -0.52 -17.79
N GLY A 458 -5.98 0.77 -17.74
CA GLY A 458 -6.08 1.64 -18.91
C GLY A 458 -4.76 1.91 -19.62
N SER A 459 -3.61 1.69 -18.97
CA SER A 459 -2.28 1.92 -19.56
C SER A 459 -1.97 1.02 -20.76
N LYS A 460 -2.68 -0.11 -20.90
CA LYS A 460 -2.52 -1.07 -22.01
C LYS A 460 -3.22 -0.64 -23.30
N ASN A 461 -3.94 0.48 -23.27
CA ASN A 461 -4.70 0.98 -24.41
C ASN A 461 -3.94 2.09 -25.13
N ASP A 462 -3.13 1.72 -26.13
CA ASP A 462 -2.31 2.66 -26.90
C ASP A 462 -3.14 3.76 -27.58
N LYS A 463 -4.37 3.44 -28.00
CA LYS A 463 -5.29 4.41 -28.58
C LYS A 463 -5.70 5.46 -27.55
N TRP A 464 -5.96 5.04 -26.32
CA TRP A 464 -6.26 5.97 -25.23
C TRP A 464 -5.03 6.78 -24.82
N THR A 465 -3.83 6.18 -24.81
CA THR A 465 -2.57 6.91 -24.61
C THR A 465 -2.43 8.06 -25.61
N ARG A 466 -2.72 7.83 -26.89
CA ARG A 466 -2.67 8.87 -27.94
C ARG A 466 -3.77 9.93 -27.81
N ILE A 467 -5.00 9.53 -27.43
CA ILE A 467 -6.07 10.50 -27.11
C ILE A 467 -5.63 11.41 -25.96
N ARG A 468 -5.08 10.83 -24.89
CA ARG A 468 -4.59 11.57 -23.73
C ARG A 468 -3.46 12.52 -24.11
N GLU A 469 -2.47 12.06 -24.86
CA GLU A 469 -1.38 12.89 -25.39
C GLU A 469 -1.91 14.13 -26.12
N ARG A 470 -2.88 13.95 -27.02
CA ARG A 470 -3.53 15.05 -27.75
C ARG A 470 -4.31 16.00 -26.82
N VAL A 471 -5.11 15.46 -25.89
CA VAL A 471 -5.99 16.26 -25.02
C VAL A 471 -5.21 17.02 -23.95
N LEU A 472 -4.19 16.38 -23.36
CA LEU A 472 -3.31 16.98 -22.36
C LEU A 472 -2.37 18.00 -23.01
N GLY A 473 -2.00 17.82 -24.29
CA GLY A 473 -0.98 18.62 -24.96
C GLY A 473 0.43 18.34 -24.41
N LEU A 474 0.66 17.15 -23.87
CA LEU A 474 1.88 16.76 -23.17
C LEU A 474 2.32 15.35 -23.62
N PRO A 475 3.63 15.03 -23.56
CA PRO A 475 4.09 13.67 -23.76
C PRO A 475 3.44 12.70 -22.76
N VAL A 476 2.79 11.67 -23.28
CA VAL A 476 2.16 10.60 -22.49
C VAL A 476 2.73 9.26 -22.91
N SER A 477 3.23 8.49 -21.94
CA SER A 477 3.75 7.15 -22.19
C SER A 477 3.33 6.18 -21.08
N GLN A 478 3.42 4.88 -21.35
CA GLN A 478 3.31 3.87 -20.31
C GLN A 478 4.52 3.96 -19.37
N ALA A 479 4.32 3.77 -18.07
CA ALA A 479 5.43 3.58 -17.14
C ALA A 479 6.11 2.23 -17.42
N LEU A 480 7.45 2.19 -17.39
CA LEU A 480 8.21 0.95 -17.61
C LEU A 480 7.88 -0.11 -16.54
N HIS A 481 7.73 0.34 -15.29
CA HIS A 481 7.29 -0.49 -14.17
C HIS A 481 6.20 0.24 -13.40
N THR A 482 5.24 -0.52 -12.88
CA THR A 482 4.09 0.00 -12.10
C THR A 482 3.87 -0.75 -10.79
N GLU A 483 4.66 -1.80 -10.54
CA GLU A 483 4.50 -2.68 -9.41
C GLU A 483 5.10 -2.05 -8.15
N ALA A 484 4.32 -1.99 -7.07
CA ALA A 484 4.74 -1.35 -5.82
C ALA A 484 6.01 -2.02 -5.25
N ALA A 485 6.12 -3.36 -5.32
CA ALA A 485 7.33 -4.08 -4.92
C ALA A 485 8.59 -3.61 -5.66
N TYR A 486 8.50 -3.21 -6.93
CA TYR A 486 9.63 -2.63 -7.65
C TYR A 486 10.01 -1.25 -7.11
N GLY A 487 9.02 -0.41 -6.78
CA GLY A 487 9.25 0.86 -6.08
C GLY A 487 9.89 0.70 -4.70
N ALA A 488 9.46 -0.31 -3.93
CA ALA A 488 10.12 -0.69 -2.68
C ALA A 488 11.56 -1.16 -2.91
N ALA A 489 11.84 -1.87 -4.01
CA ALA A 489 13.21 -2.29 -4.34
C ALA A 489 14.11 -1.08 -4.66
N LEU A 490 13.56 -0.03 -5.29
CA LEU A 490 14.27 1.25 -5.48
C LEU A 490 14.54 1.98 -4.16
N LEU A 491 13.66 1.86 -3.16
CA LEU A 491 13.93 2.36 -1.80
C LEU A 491 15.10 1.60 -1.16
N ALA A 492 15.11 0.27 -1.29
CA ALA A 492 16.21 -0.58 -0.80
C ALA A 492 17.55 -0.22 -1.46
N LEU A 493 17.56 0.01 -2.78
CA LEU A 493 18.72 0.45 -3.55
C LEU A 493 19.27 1.79 -3.03
N ARG A 494 18.40 2.81 -2.97
CA ARG A 494 18.78 4.17 -2.54
C ARG A 494 19.47 4.22 -1.18
N ALA A 495 19.08 3.38 -0.25
CA ALA A 495 19.64 3.37 1.11
C ALA A 495 21.14 3.02 1.17
N THR A 496 21.68 2.47 0.08
CA THR A 496 23.06 1.94 0.00
C THR A 496 23.88 2.57 -1.13
N LEU A 497 23.30 3.56 -1.82
CA LEU A 497 23.99 4.47 -2.74
C LEU A 497 24.47 5.70 -1.96
#